data_AF-B4I452-F1
#
_entry.id   AF-B4I452-F1
#
_cell.length_a   1.000
_cell.length_b   1.000
_cell.length_c   1.000
_cell.angle_alpha   90.00
_cell.angle_beta   90.00
_cell.angle_gamma   90.00
#
_symmetry.space_group_name_H-M   'P 1'
#
loop_
_entity.id
_entity.type
_entity.pdbx_description
1 polymer ?
#
loop_
_entity_poly.entity_id
_entity_poly.type
_entity_poly.pdbx_seq_one_letter_code
_entity_poly.pdbx_strand_id
1 'polypeptide(L)' 'MGNKSSLFLRNEEIAQIQEETGFTPNQIERLYSRFTSLDRNDCGTLSREDLMRIPELAINPLCERIVHSFLR' A
#
# COMPACT_ATOMS: atom_id res chain seq x y z
N MET A 1 10.76 -20.63 8.28
CA MET A 1 10.65 -20.96 6.84
C MET A 1 9.30 -20.43 6.39
N GLY A 2 9.29 -19.34 5.60
CA GLY A 2 8.09 -18.74 5.04
C GLY A 2 8.38 -18.36 3.60
N ASN A 3 7.60 -18.93 2.68
CA ASN A 3 7.77 -18.88 1.24
C ASN A 3 7.45 -17.46 0.73
N LYS A 4 8.46 -16.69 0.31
CA LYS A 4 8.33 -15.30 -0.17
C LYS A 4 7.81 -15.18 -1.62
N SER A 5 7.38 -16.29 -2.22
CA SER A 5 7.06 -16.33 -3.65
C SER A 5 5.76 -15.61 -4.02
N SER A 6 4.92 -15.25 -3.03
CA SER A 6 3.71 -14.41 -3.20
C SER A 6 3.95 -12.91 -3.01
N LEU A 7 5.17 -12.47 -2.68
CA LEU A 7 5.49 -11.08 -2.28
C LEU A 7 5.96 -10.17 -3.44
N PHE A 8 5.90 -10.63 -4.69
CA PHE A 8 6.42 -9.85 -5.82
C PHE A 8 5.30 -9.51 -6.79
N LEU A 9 5.12 -8.20 -7.05
CA LEU A 9 4.29 -7.71 -8.15
C LEU A 9 4.84 -8.26 -9.47
N ARG A 10 3.96 -8.75 -10.33
CA ARG A 10 4.33 -9.18 -11.67
C ARG A 10 4.70 -7.96 -12.52
N ASN A 11 5.60 -8.13 -13.48
CA ASN A 11 6.00 -7.04 -14.38
C ASN A 11 4.81 -6.43 -15.13
N GLU A 12 3.80 -7.24 -15.45
CA GLU A 12 2.54 -6.79 -16.07
C GLU A 12 1.76 -5.83 -15.16
N GLU A 13 1.69 -6.14 -13.86
CA GLU A 13 1.02 -5.30 -12.87
C GLU A 13 1.80 -3.99 -12.64
N ILE A 14 3.12 -4.06 -12.62
CA ILE A 14 3.98 -2.87 -12.52
C ILE A 14 3.78 -1.96 -13.73
N ALA A 15 3.75 -2.52 -14.95
CA ALA A 15 3.54 -1.75 -16.17
C ALA A 15 2.17 -1.07 -16.19
N GLN A 16 1.11 -1.78 -15.78
CA GLN A 16 -0.24 -1.23 -15.68
C GLN A 16 -0.29 -0.07 -14.66
N ILE A 17 0.24 -0.28 -13.45
CA ILE A 17 0.25 0.76 -12.41
C ILE A 17 1.10 1.96 -12.86
N GLN A 18 2.21 1.72 -13.56
CA GLN A 18 3.05 2.78 -14.12
C GLN A 18 2.28 3.63 -15.15
N GLU A 19 1.51 3.00 -16.03
CA GLU A 19 0.67 3.70 -17.01
C GLU A 19 -0.43 4.54 -16.33
N GLU A 20 -1.10 3.98 -15.31
CA GLU A 20 -2.21 4.63 -14.62
C GLU A 20 -1.75 5.78 -13.71
N THR A 21 -0.60 5.66 -13.05
CA THR A 21 -0.15 6.59 -11.99
C THR A 21 1.02 7.49 -12.40
N GLY A 22 1.77 7.11 -13.43
CA GLY A 22 3.04 7.74 -13.80
C GLY A 22 4.21 7.44 -12.86
N PHE A 23 4.04 6.55 -11.88
CA PHE A 23 5.15 6.14 -11.01
C PHE A 23 6.18 5.27 -11.74
N THR A 24 7.44 5.42 -11.35
CA THR A 24 8.51 4.51 -11.82
C THR A 24 8.36 3.12 -11.19
N PRO A 25 8.89 2.05 -11.83
CA PRO A 25 8.84 0.69 -11.29
C PRO A 25 9.37 0.58 -9.84
N ASN A 26 10.48 1.25 -9.53
CA ASN A 26 11.06 1.26 -8.19
C ASN A 26 10.15 1.95 -7.16
N GLN A 27 9.46 3.04 -7.54
CA GLN A 27 8.48 3.66 -6.66
C GLN A 27 7.31 2.72 -6.37
N ILE A 28 6.82 2.00 -7.38
CA ILE A 28 5.74 1.02 -7.26
C ILE A 28 6.15 -0.12 -6.32
N GLU A 29 7.34 -0.70 -6.51
CA GLU A 29 7.88 -1.75 -5.63
C GLU A 29 8.00 -1.27 -4.17
N ARG A 30 8.49 -0.05 -3.96
CA ARG A 30 8.61 0.54 -2.62
C ARG A 30 7.25 0.77 -1.98
N LEU A 31 6.26 1.25 -2.74
CA LEU A 31 4.89 1.42 -2.26
C LEU A 31 4.26 0.07 -1.91
N TYR A 32 4.46 -0.95 -2.74
CA TYR A 32 3.96 -2.29 -2.49
C TYR A 32 4.60 -2.93 -1.25
N SER A 33 5.91 -2.74 -1.04
CA SER A 33 6.58 -3.19 0.19
C SER A 33 6.04 -2.48 1.44
N ARG A 34 5.66 -1.20 1.34
CA ARG A 34 5.01 -0.49 2.45
C ARG A 34 3.59 -1.00 2.67
N PHE A 35 2.85 -1.24 1.60
CA PHE A 35 1.50 -1.81 1.65
C PHE A 35 1.49 -3.15 2.39
N THR A 36 2.35 -4.10 1.99
CA THR A 36 2.45 -5.42 2.63
C THR A 36 2.90 -5.34 4.09
N SER A 37 3.72 -4.34 4.45
CA SER A 37 4.10 -4.11 5.84
C SER A 37 2.95 -3.58 6.72
N LEU A 38 1.96 -2.94 6.10
CA LEU A 38 0.79 -2.38 6.79
C LEU A 38 -0.34 -3.41 6.87
N ASP A 39 -0.53 -4.24 5.85
CA ASP A 39 -1.52 -5.34 5.82
C ASP A 39 -1.11 -6.50 6.73
N ARG A 40 -1.44 -6.39 8.02
CA ARG A 40 -1.07 -7.42 9.00
C ARG A 40 -1.87 -8.71 8.87
N ASN A 41 -3.01 -8.67 8.20
CA ASN A 41 -3.88 -9.84 8.06
C ASN A 41 -3.59 -10.60 6.76
N ASP A 42 -2.65 -10.12 5.93
CA ASP A 42 -2.28 -10.70 4.63
C ASP A 42 -3.53 -10.93 3.76
N CYS A 43 -4.47 -9.98 3.83
CA CYS A 43 -5.77 -10.07 3.14
C CYS A 43 -5.77 -9.33 1.80
N GLY A 44 -4.64 -8.76 1.39
CA GLY A 44 -4.46 -8.00 0.15
C GLY A 44 -5.16 -6.63 0.17
N THR A 45 -5.58 -6.15 1.34
CA THR A 45 -6.31 -4.88 1.51
C THR A 45 -5.88 -4.20 2.81
N LEU A 46 -6.03 -2.87 2.89
CA LEU A 46 -5.75 -2.11 4.11
C LEU A 46 -7.04 -1.67 4.78
N SER A 47 -7.15 -1.93 6.07
CA SER A 47 -8.23 -1.40 6.91
C SER A 47 -7.89 0.02 7.40
N ARG A 48 -8.89 0.68 8.00
CA ARG A 48 -8.69 1.94 8.71
C ARG A 48 -7.60 1.82 9.78
N GLU A 49 -7.60 0.73 10.53
CA GLU A 49 -6.62 0.48 11.59
C GLU A 49 -5.19 0.34 11.02
N ASP A 50 -5.05 -0.27 9.84
CA ASP A 50 -3.75 -0.40 9.18
C ASP A 50 -3.22 0.95 8.72
N LEU A 51 -4.06 1.81 8.14
CA LEU A 51 -3.68 3.17 7.73
C LEU A 51 -3.28 4.04 8.94
N MET A 52 -3.96 3.89 10.08
CA MET A 52 -3.64 4.61 11.31
C MET A 52 -2.27 4.22 11.92
N ARG A 53 -1.63 3.14 11.43
CA ARG A 53 -0.26 2.79 11.84
C ARG A 53 0.81 3.66 11.21
N ILE A 54 0.48 4.45 10.18
CA ILE A 54 1.41 5.41 9.58
C ILE A 54 1.50 6.61 10.54
N PRO A 55 2.62 6.80 11.27
CA PRO A 55 2.69 7.81 12.32
C PRO A 55 2.46 9.23 11.78
N GLU A 56 2.99 9.52 10.60
CA GLU A 56 2.85 10.82 9.94
C GLU A 56 1.40 11.10 9.51
N LEU A 57 0.64 10.05 9.19
CA LEU A 57 -0.78 10.17 8.88
C LEU A 57 -1.59 10.38 10.17
N ALA A 58 -1.30 9.62 11.23
CA ALA A 58 -2.04 9.69 12.50
C ALA A 58 -1.98 11.07 13.18
N ILE A 59 -0.89 11.82 12.99
CA ILE A 59 -0.75 13.19 13.51
C ILE A 59 -1.28 14.26 12.55
N ASN A 60 -1.73 13.88 11.34
CA ASN A 60 -2.23 14.82 10.36
C ASN A 60 -3.63 15.34 10.77
N PRO A 61 -3.89 16.65 10.83
CA PRO A 61 -5.20 17.20 11.17
C PRO A 61 -6.35 16.74 10.24
N LEU A 62 -6.02 16.29 9.03
CA LEU A 62 -6.96 15.78 8.03
C LEU A 62 -7.01 14.25 7.98
N CYS A 63 -6.35 13.54 8.91
CA CYS A 63 -6.22 12.09 8.91
C CYS A 63 -7.55 11.37 8.65
N GLU A 64 -8.59 11.70 9.42
CA GLU A 64 -9.92 11.10 9.28
C GLU A 64 -10.50 11.27 7.87
N ARG A 65 -10.34 12.46 7.28
CA ARG A 65 -10.83 12.74 5.93
C ARG A 65 -10.03 11.97 4.87
N ILE A 66 -8.72 11.88 5.05
CA ILE A 66 -7.84 11.13 4.15
C ILE A 66 -8.23 9.66 4.17
N VAL A 67 -8.29 9.05 5.36
CA VAL A 67 -8.66 7.64 5.53
C VAL A 67 -10.05 7.34 4.96
N HIS A 68 -11.04 8.20 5.26
CA HIS A 68 -12.38 8.06 4.70
C HIS A 68 -12.43 8.19 3.18
N SER A 69 -11.55 8.99 2.57
CA SER A 69 -11.50 9.14 1.11
C SER A 69 -10.97 7.88 0.41
N PHE A 70 -10.14 7.07 1.09
CA PHE A 70 -9.57 5.85 0.53
C PHE A 70 -10.39 4.59 0.79
N LEU A 71 -11.26 4.58 1.82
CA LEU A 71 -12.01 3.40 2.27
C LEU A 71 -13.52 3.51 2.04
N ARG A 72 -13.93 4.34 1.08
CA ARG A 72 -15.35 4.54 0.75
C ARG A 72 -15.90 3.43 -0.14
#